data_AF-A0A9E3A9U8-F1
#
_entry.id   AF-A0A9E3A9U8-F1
#
_cell.length_a   1.000
_cell.length_b   1.000
_cell.length_c   1.000
_cell.angle_alpha   90.00
_cell.angle_beta   90.00
_cell.angle_gamma   90.00
#
_symmetry.space_group_name_H-M   'P 1'
#
loop_
_entity.id
_entity.type
_entity.pdbx_description
1 polymer ?
#
loop_
_entity_poly.entity_id
_entity_poly.type
_entity_poly.pdbx_seq_one_letter_code
_entity_poly.pdbx_strand_id
1 'polypeptide(L)'
;MNSNEARPMNGTEGATYPFWSPDGKWLGFFANGRLKKAPIGTGPVLELTNAPRGRGGSWGANNLILFAPEPAKAIFVVRAAQPDPLQQSIRTCTLLSDGRCSLRTATDSSTSLVLMAILRPTGTTAFT
;
A
#
# COMPACT_ATOMS: atom_id res chain seq x y z
N MET A 1 -31.48 -19.46 -7.55
CA MET A 1 -30.22 -19.08 -8.22
C MET A 1 -29.09 -19.56 -7.32
N ASN A 2 -28.37 -20.60 -7.72
CA ASN A 2 -27.32 -21.22 -6.90
C ASN A 2 -25.99 -21.10 -7.67
N SER A 3 -25.37 -19.93 -7.69
CA SER A 3 -24.03 -19.78 -8.30
C SER A 3 -22.96 -19.86 -7.22
N ASN A 4 -22.64 -21.08 -6.79
CA ASN A 4 -21.46 -21.38 -5.96
C ASN A 4 -20.21 -21.63 -6.83
N GLU A 5 -20.14 -21.00 -8.01
CA GLU A 5 -19.00 -21.13 -8.91
C GLU A 5 -17.90 -20.15 -8.50
N ALA A 6 -16.78 -20.69 -8.05
CA ALA A 6 -15.57 -19.92 -7.84
C ALA A 6 -14.95 -19.57 -9.20
N ARG A 7 -14.67 -18.28 -9.43
CA ARG A 7 -13.93 -17.80 -10.61
C ARG A 7 -12.56 -17.29 -10.18
N PRO A 8 -11.49 -17.62 -10.92
CA PRO A 8 -10.17 -17.07 -10.63
C PRO A 8 -10.17 -15.55 -10.80
N MET A 9 -9.44 -14.86 -9.93
CA MET A 9 -9.22 -13.42 -10.00
C MET A 9 -7.80 -13.16 -10.52
N ASN A 10 -7.68 -12.47 -11.65
CA ASN A 10 -6.38 -12.21 -12.25
C ASN A 10 -5.50 -11.37 -11.32
N GLY A 11 -4.22 -11.75 -11.18
CA GLY A 11 -3.26 -11.03 -10.34
C GLY A 11 -3.26 -11.46 -8.87
N THR A 12 -4.07 -12.45 -8.49
CA THR A 12 -4.09 -13.04 -7.14
C THR A 12 -3.44 -14.44 -7.10
N GLU A 13 -2.54 -14.74 -8.04
CA GLU A 13 -1.84 -16.01 -8.07
C GLU A 13 -0.97 -16.17 -6.82
N GLY A 14 -1.06 -17.34 -6.16
CA GLY A 14 -0.38 -17.60 -4.90
C GLY A 14 -0.91 -16.82 -3.70
N ALA A 15 -2.12 -16.22 -3.81
CA ALA A 15 -2.76 -15.53 -2.70
C ALA A 15 -3.02 -16.47 -1.52
N THR A 16 -2.68 -16.01 -0.33
CA THR A 16 -2.91 -16.70 0.95
C THR A 16 -3.52 -15.75 1.96
N TYR A 17 -4.23 -16.33 2.93
CA TYR A 17 -4.92 -15.63 4.02
C TYR A 17 -5.76 -14.43 3.57
N PRO A 18 -6.76 -14.64 2.69
CA PRO A 18 -7.62 -13.56 2.22
C PRO A 18 -8.53 -13.02 3.34
N PHE A 19 -8.77 -11.71 3.35
CA PHE A 19 -9.71 -11.06 4.25
C PHE A 19 -10.40 -9.88 3.57
N TRP A 20 -11.67 -9.65 3.90
CA TRP A 20 -12.51 -8.65 3.24
C TRP A 20 -12.32 -7.25 3.83
N SER A 21 -12.45 -6.23 2.99
CA SER A 21 -12.70 -4.88 3.49
C SER A 21 -14.10 -4.77 4.11
N PRO A 22 -14.30 -3.86 5.08
CA PRO A 22 -15.61 -3.69 5.72
C PRO A 22 -16.74 -3.31 4.75
N ASP A 23 -16.42 -2.64 3.64
CA ASP A 23 -17.37 -2.23 2.61
C ASP A 23 -17.59 -3.31 1.52
N GLY A 24 -16.92 -4.46 1.62
CA GLY A 24 -17.02 -5.56 0.66
C GLY A 24 -16.45 -5.26 -0.73
N LYS A 25 -15.77 -4.12 -0.92
CA LYS A 25 -15.26 -3.70 -2.24
C LYS A 25 -13.85 -4.19 -2.53
N TRP A 26 -13.13 -4.65 -1.51
CA TRP A 26 -11.73 -5.06 -1.63
C TRP A 26 -11.46 -6.37 -0.89
N LEU A 27 -10.49 -7.12 -1.41
CA LEU A 27 -9.89 -8.28 -0.77
C LEU A 27 -8.44 -7.97 -0.42
N GLY A 28 -8.07 -8.04 0.85
CA GLY A 28 -6.68 -8.06 1.31
C GLY A 28 -6.13 -9.49 1.29
N PHE A 29 -4.90 -9.67 0.85
CA PHE A 29 -4.26 -10.99 0.77
C PHE A 29 -2.74 -10.91 0.76
N PHE A 30 -2.07 -12.05 0.95
CA PHE A 30 -0.62 -12.15 0.91
C PHE A 30 -0.16 -12.95 -0.30
N ALA A 31 0.77 -12.40 -1.08
CA ALA A 31 1.42 -13.07 -2.19
C ALA A 31 2.80 -12.45 -2.44
N ASN A 32 3.76 -13.26 -2.88
CA ASN A 32 5.11 -12.82 -3.25
C ASN A 32 5.81 -11.97 -2.17
N GLY A 33 5.63 -12.36 -0.89
CA GLY A 33 6.22 -11.67 0.25
C GLY A 33 5.65 -10.28 0.54
N ARG A 34 4.44 -9.98 0.05
CA ARG A 34 3.78 -8.69 0.25
C ARG A 34 2.34 -8.84 0.70
N LEU A 35 1.89 -7.86 1.47
CA LEU A 35 0.48 -7.60 1.69
C LEU A 35 -0.05 -6.80 0.49
N LYS A 36 -1.09 -7.30 -0.15
CA LYS A 36 -1.73 -6.72 -1.33
C LYS A 36 -3.22 -6.56 -1.10
N LYS A 37 -3.86 -5.74 -1.94
CA LYS A 37 -5.32 -5.68 -2.07
C LYS A 37 -5.78 -5.74 -3.51
N ALA A 38 -6.92 -6.39 -3.76
CA ALA A 38 -7.57 -6.46 -5.07
C ALA A 38 -9.01 -5.92 -4.96
N PRO A 39 -9.51 -5.18 -5.97
CA PRO A 39 -10.92 -4.79 -6.02
C PRO A 39 -11.79 -5.99 -6.41
N ILE A 40 -13.04 -6.02 -5.94
CA ILE A 40 -14.02 -7.10 -6.21
C ILE A 40 -14.69 -6.95 -7.59
N GLY A 41 -13.98 -6.33 -8.51
CA GLY A 41 -14.42 -6.07 -9.88
C GLY A 41 -13.21 -5.94 -10.78
N THR A 42 -13.30 -5.05 -11.76
CA THR A 42 -12.18 -4.78 -12.67
C THR A 42 -11.26 -3.73 -12.08
N GLY A 43 -9.99 -4.08 -11.88
CA GLY A 43 -8.96 -3.13 -11.49
C GLY A 43 -7.66 -3.82 -11.11
N PRO A 44 -6.56 -3.07 -10.99
CA PRO A 44 -5.27 -3.64 -10.68
C PRO A 44 -5.20 -4.11 -9.23
N VAL A 45 -4.43 -5.18 -9.01
CA VAL A 45 -3.94 -5.55 -7.68
C VAL A 45 -2.93 -4.51 -7.22
N LEU A 46 -3.06 -4.06 -5.98
CA LEU A 46 -2.24 -3.02 -5.39
C LEU A 46 -1.40 -3.59 -4.26
N GLU A 47 -0.09 -3.32 -4.29
CA GLU A 47 0.82 -3.70 -3.21
C GLU A 47 0.78 -2.63 -2.10
N LEU A 48 0.61 -3.07 -0.86
CA LEU A 48 0.51 -2.16 0.29
C LEU A 48 1.83 -2.07 1.04
N THR A 49 2.43 -3.20 1.38
CA THR A 49 3.69 -3.24 2.16
C THR A 49 4.35 -4.62 2.11
N ASN A 50 5.59 -4.68 2.62
CA ASN A 50 6.33 -5.93 2.78
C ASN A 50 5.68 -6.80 3.88
N ALA A 51 5.50 -8.08 3.56
CA ALA A 51 5.02 -9.10 4.47
C ALA A 51 5.63 -10.46 4.04
N PRO A 52 6.95 -10.65 4.25
CA PRO A 52 7.71 -11.73 3.62
C PRO A 52 7.16 -13.12 3.94
N ARG A 53 6.52 -13.30 5.10
CA ARG A 53 5.94 -14.57 5.54
C ARG A 53 4.60 -14.34 6.24
N GLY A 54 3.66 -13.67 5.57
CA GLY A 54 2.35 -13.32 6.10
C GLY A 54 1.60 -14.44 6.84
N ARG A 55 0.86 -14.10 7.90
CA ARG A 55 0.05 -15.05 8.71
C ARG A 55 -1.39 -14.60 8.93
N GLY A 56 -1.89 -13.74 8.04
CA GLY A 56 -3.25 -13.22 8.10
C GLY A 56 -3.33 -11.78 8.56
N GLY A 57 -4.54 -11.24 8.48
CA GLY A 57 -4.85 -9.88 8.84
C GLY A 57 -6.35 -9.64 8.91
N SER A 58 -6.71 -8.45 9.35
CA SER A 58 -8.08 -7.98 9.44
C SER A 58 -8.16 -6.53 9.00
N TRP A 59 -9.20 -6.20 8.26
CA TRP A 59 -9.45 -4.86 7.75
C TRP A 59 -10.49 -4.19 8.64
N GLY A 60 -10.05 -3.20 9.40
CA GLY A 60 -10.89 -2.39 10.28
C GLY A 60 -11.44 -1.14 9.61
N ALA A 61 -12.18 -0.36 10.39
CA ALA A 61 -12.68 0.95 9.98
C ALA A 61 -11.53 1.92 9.62
N ASN A 62 -11.86 2.99 8.88
CA ASN A 62 -10.91 4.03 8.45
C ASN A 62 -9.76 3.52 7.56
N ASN A 63 -10.02 2.45 6.80
CA ASN A 63 -9.04 1.80 5.92
C ASN A 63 -7.77 1.35 6.65
N LEU A 64 -7.89 0.85 7.88
CA LEU A 64 -6.74 0.29 8.61
C LEU A 64 -6.72 -1.22 8.48
N ILE A 65 -5.55 -1.78 8.18
CA ILE A 65 -5.32 -3.22 8.15
C ILE A 65 -4.33 -3.57 9.26
N LEU A 66 -4.77 -4.45 10.16
CA LEU A 66 -3.92 -5.14 11.12
C LEU A 66 -3.44 -6.44 10.48
N PHE A 67 -2.14 -6.74 10.54
CA PHE A 67 -1.61 -7.94 9.90
C PHE A 67 -0.33 -8.47 10.56
N ALA A 68 -0.08 -9.76 10.39
CA ALA A 68 1.16 -10.40 10.82
C ALA A 68 2.11 -10.56 9.62
N PRO A 69 3.21 -9.79 9.50
CA PRO A 69 4.11 -9.85 8.34
C PRO A 69 5.01 -11.09 8.29
N GLU A 70 5.32 -11.66 9.47
CA GLU A 70 6.21 -12.80 9.65
C GLU A 70 5.86 -13.56 10.95
N PRO A 71 6.10 -14.88 11.05
CA PRO A 71 5.90 -15.62 12.30
C PRO A 71 6.71 -15.06 13.47
N ALA A 72 6.15 -15.15 14.68
CA ALA A 72 6.79 -14.72 15.93
C ALA A 72 7.24 -13.23 15.97
N LYS A 73 6.72 -12.40 15.05
CA LYS A 73 6.85 -10.94 15.09
C LYS A 73 5.56 -10.30 15.61
N ALA A 74 5.66 -9.02 15.97
CA ALA A 74 4.51 -8.21 16.35
C ALA A 74 3.48 -8.10 15.21
N ILE A 75 2.26 -7.69 15.57
CA ILE A 75 1.23 -7.30 14.60
C ILE A 75 1.51 -5.87 14.13
N PHE A 76 1.40 -5.66 12.83
CA PHE A 76 1.65 -4.38 12.17
C PHE A 76 0.32 -3.77 11.73
N VAL A 77 0.32 -2.45 11.59
CA VAL A 77 -0.82 -1.69 11.07
C VAL A 77 -0.38 -0.93 9.84
N VAL A 78 -1.19 -0.97 8.79
CA VAL A 78 -1.01 -0.15 7.59
C VAL A 78 -2.35 0.45 7.18
N ARG A 79 -2.34 1.66 6.59
CA ARG A 79 -3.52 2.17 5.91
C ARG A 79 -3.63 1.54 4.52
N ALA A 80 -4.79 1.02 4.20
CA ALA A 80 -5.15 0.48 2.90
C ALA A 80 -5.44 1.60 1.88
N ALA A 81 -4.62 2.65 1.85
CA ALA A 81 -4.71 3.67 0.81
C ALA A 81 -4.51 3.01 -0.58
N GLN A 82 -5.01 3.64 -1.64
CA GLN A 82 -4.41 3.38 -2.96
C GLN A 82 -2.89 3.61 -2.82
N PRO A 83 -2.03 2.91 -3.58
CA PRO A 83 -0.66 3.38 -3.67
C PRO A 83 -0.79 4.83 -4.12
N ASP A 84 -0.44 5.75 -3.23
CA ASP A 84 -0.09 7.07 -3.70
C ASP A 84 0.96 6.78 -4.78
N PRO A 85 0.79 7.21 -6.04
CA PRO A 85 1.83 7.03 -7.06
C PRO A 85 3.20 7.55 -6.55
N LEU A 86 3.19 8.41 -5.54
CA LEU A 86 4.36 8.98 -4.87
C LEU A 86 4.90 8.12 -3.71
N GLN A 87 4.14 7.15 -3.16
CA GLN A 87 4.61 6.25 -2.08
C GLN A 87 5.64 5.21 -2.54
N GLN A 88 5.76 4.96 -3.85
CA GLN A 88 6.86 4.13 -4.38
C GLN A 88 8.23 4.84 -4.30
N SER A 89 8.28 6.15 -3.97
CA SER A 89 9.51 6.94 -3.97
C SER A 89 9.87 7.61 -2.63
N ILE A 90 9.01 7.59 -1.61
CA ILE A 90 9.34 8.24 -0.32
C ILE A 90 9.93 7.23 0.65
N ARG A 91 11.19 6.87 0.41
CA ARG A 91 12.05 6.32 1.47
C ARG A 91 12.55 7.49 2.32
N THR A 92 11.92 7.69 3.47
CA THR A 92 12.34 8.60 4.55
C THR A 92 12.13 10.09 4.24
N CYS A 93 11.00 10.64 4.69
CA CYS A 93 10.88 12.07 4.92
C CYS A 93 11.42 12.36 6.33
N THR A 94 12.65 12.87 6.44
CA THR A 94 13.11 13.45 7.71
C THR A 94 12.67 14.90 7.73
N LEU A 95 11.73 15.22 8.62
CA LEU A 95 11.31 16.58 8.89
C LEU A 95 12.49 17.35 9.52
N LEU A 96 12.94 18.42 8.89
CA LEU A 96 13.85 19.37 9.54
C LEU A 96 13.02 20.29 10.45
N SER A 97 13.64 20.79 11.52
CA SER A 97 12.98 21.62 12.54
C SER A 97 12.43 22.96 12.02
N ASP A 98 12.66 23.31 10.76
CA ASP A 98 12.21 24.52 10.08
C ASP A 98 10.97 24.30 9.18
N GLY A 99 10.39 23.08 9.19
CA GLY A 99 9.18 22.75 8.43
C GLY A 99 9.41 22.38 6.96
N ARG A 100 10.65 22.22 6.51
CA ARG A 100 10.96 21.74 5.15
C ARG A 100 11.32 20.26 5.15
N CYS A 101 10.89 19.55 4.10
CA CYS A 101 11.27 18.16 3.85
C CYS A 101 12.47 18.11 2.89
N SER A 102 13.54 17.42 3.27
CA SER A 102 14.64 17.09 2.35
C SER A 102 14.51 15.63 1.93
N LEU A 103 14.48 15.38 0.62
CA LEU A 103 14.45 14.03 0.04
C LEU A 103 15.89 13.58 -0.21
N ARG A 104 16.28 12.41 0.32
CA ARG A 104 17.53 11.73 -0.07
C ARG A 104 17.21 10.47 -0.87
N THR A 105 17.92 10.29 -1.97
CA THR A 105 17.82 9.07 -2.80
C THR A 105 18.54 7.90 -2.13
N ALA A 106 17.99 6.70 -2.30
CA ALA A 106 18.71 5.45 -2.06
C ALA A 106 19.11 4.86 -3.43
N THR A 107 20.39 4.56 -3.59
CA THR A 107 21.02 4.04 -4.80
C THR A 107 20.70 2.56 -5.03
N ASP A 108 20.37 2.21 -6.28
CA ASP A 108 20.79 0.95 -6.89
C ASP A 108 21.53 1.27 -8.20
N SER A 109 22.36 0.34 -8.65
CA SER A 109 23.77 0.51 -8.94
C SER A 109 24.13 0.73 -10.42
N SER A 110 23.33 1.42 -11.23
CA SER A 110 23.74 1.61 -12.65
C SER A 110 23.32 2.87 -13.41
N THR A 111 22.50 3.80 -12.89
CA THR A 111 22.26 5.06 -13.62
C THR A 111 21.77 6.19 -12.71
N SER A 112 22.56 7.25 -12.55
CA SER A 112 22.18 8.44 -11.79
C SER A 112 21.35 9.40 -12.63
N LEU A 113 20.06 9.55 -12.34
CA LEU A 113 19.25 10.68 -12.79
C LEU A 113 18.87 11.53 -11.58
N VAL A 114 19.28 12.79 -11.55
CA VAL A 114 18.86 13.77 -10.54
C VAL A 114 17.61 14.46 -11.04
N LEU A 115 16.43 14.06 -10.54
CA LEU A 115 15.20 14.80 -10.79
C LEU A 115 15.00 15.81 -9.64
N MET A 116 15.27 17.09 -9.89
CA MET A 116 14.81 18.16 -9.00
C MET A 116 13.32 18.40 -9.24
N ALA A 117 12.47 17.88 -8.36
CA ALA A 117 11.08 18.33 -8.29
C ALA A 117 11.03 19.57 -7.40
N ILE A 118 10.96 20.75 -8.01
CA ILE A 118 10.61 21.99 -7.30
C ILE A 118 9.09 21.97 -7.08
N LEU A 119 8.66 21.56 -5.89
CA LEU A 119 7.28 21.78 -5.48
C LEU A 119 7.10 23.28 -5.25
N ARG A 120 6.44 23.96 -6.20
CA ARG A 120 5.93 25.31 -5.96
C ARG A 120 4.82 25.19 -4.91
N PRO A 121 4.85 25.97 -3.81
CA PRO A 121 3.71 26.01 -2.91
C PRO A 121 2.55 26.64 -3.67
N THR A 122 1.59 25.82 -4.11
CA THR A 122 0.28 26.29 -4.56
C THR A 122 -0.50 26.80 -3.35
N GLY A 123 -0.19 28.05 -2.96
CA GLY A 123 -1.03 28.83 -2.05
C GLY A 123 -2.43 28.91 -2.63
N THR A 124 -3.39 28.31 -1.93
CA THR A 124 -4.79 28.29 -2.31
C THR A 124 -5.54 29.40 -1.56
N THR A 125 -6.54 29.94 -2.25
CA THR A 125 -7.76 30.61 -1.76
C THR A 125 -7.75 32.09 -1.37
N ALA A 126 -8.73 32.77 -1.97
CA ALA A 126 -9.17 34.15 -1.77
C ALA A 126 -9.83 34.39 -0.41
N PHE A 127 -9.76 35.64 0.06
CA PHE A 127 -10.75 36.28 0.94
C PHE A 127 -10.91 37.75 0.51
N THR A 128 -12.13 38.25 0.72
CA THR A 128 -12.83 39.44 0.17
C THR A 128 -12.00 40.69 -0.14
#